data_AF-A0A193BUL3-F1
#
_entry.id   AF-A0A193BUL3-F1
#
_cell.length_a   1.000
_cell.length_b   1.000
_cell.length_c   1.000
_cell.angle_alpha   90.00
_cell.angle_beta   90.00
_cell.angle_gamma   90.00
#
_symmetry.space_group_name_H-M   'P 1'
#
loop_
_entity.id
_entity.type
_entity.pdbx_description
1 polymer ?
#
loop_
_entity_poly.entity_id
_entity_poly.type
_entity_poly.pdbx_seq_one_letter_code
_entity_poly.pdbx_strand_id
1 'polypeptide(L)'
;MLHAATTSPIGPLVSFAAEHATVTGLVIAFGEIAVGLGTLLGLFARTAAVGGILLALSFFLTVSWTTRPYYFGADIVFAAAWTPLVIAGDAGLFSTTAHLRAAIRRRRRPNPGPDDVKRRILLWGGLITATTAAIGGVVALTRRTTTDSKPSRPTDPGTNSPTVIAAVSAVAVGSSTSFTAPNGSPAYLLRPSTDTFMAFVATCTHQGCPITPAGSGFSCPCHGSTFDGTGQVTGGPATKPLTKVPVHVVDGQVTTA
;
A
#
# COMPACT_ATOMS: atom_id res chain seq x y z
N MET A 1 -3.53 -7.28 -1.61
CA MET A 1 -2.42 -7.55 -0.66
C MET A 1 -2.04 -9.03 -0.57
N LEU A 2 -2.97 -9.99 -0.71
CA LEU A 2 -2.67 -11.44 -0.68
C LEU A 2 -1.59 -11.90 -1.68
N HIS A 3 -1.53 -11.31 -2.88
CA HIS A 3 -0.50 -11.66 -3.87
C HIS A 3 0.91 -11.18 -3.49
N ALA A 4 1.03 -10.04 -2.80
CA ALA A 4 2.32 -9.55 -2.30
C ALA A 4 2.83 -10.45 -1.16
N ALA A 5 1.93 -10.92 -0.29
CA ALA A 5 2.30 -11.82 0.81
C ALA A 5 2.85 -13.18 0.34
N THR A 6 2.43 -13.68 -0.83
CA THR A 6 2.90 -14.97 -1.36
C THR A 6 4.14 -14.87 -2.24
N THR A 7 4.42 -13.71 -2.82
CA THR A 7 5.52 -13.49 -3.76
C THR A 7 6.73 -12.79 -3.14
N SER A 8 6.51 -11.99 -2.09
CA SER A 8 7.54 -11.21 -1.41
C SER A 8 8.43 -12.05 -0.49
N PRO A 9 9.74 -11.77 -0.38
CA PRO A 9 10.63 -12.41 0.61
C PRO A 9 10.22 -12.10 2.05
N ILE A 10 9.51 -10.99 2.27
CA ILE A 10 8.98 -10.58 3.57
C ILE A 10 7.49 -10.89 3.71
N GLY A 11 6.99 -11.89 2.97
CA GLY A 11 5.60 -12.32 2.97
C GLY A 11 4.92 -12.41 4.34
N PRO A 12 5.54 -13.03 5.37
CA PRO A 12 4.98 -13.10 6.72
C PRO A 12 4.77 -11.73 7.39
N LEU A 13 5.64 -10.76 7.12
CA LEU A 13 5.49 -9.38 7.60
C LEU A 13 4.37 -8.67 6.84
N VAL A 14 4.23 -8.94 5.53
CA VAL A 14 3.15 -8.39 4.70
C VAL A 14 1.79 -8.91 5.15
N SER A 15 1.67 -10.20 5.48
CA SER A 15 0.41 -10.76 6.02
C SER A 15 0.06 -10.15 7.38
N PHE A 16 1.04 -10.03 8.28
CA PHE A 16 0.83 -9.38 9.58
C PHE A 16 0.41 -7.91 9.42
N ALA A 17 1.08 -7.18 8.52
CA ALA A 17 0.75 -5.80 8.19
C ALA A 17 -0.66 -5.67 7.59
N ALA A 18 -1.09 -6.63 6.78
CA ALA A 18 -2.43 -6.63 6.19
C ALA A 18 -3.53 -6.85 7.25
N GLU A 19 -3.29 -7.70 8.25
CA GLU A 19 -4.19 -7.88 9.40
C GLU A 19 -4.29 -6.61 10.26
N HIS A 20 -3.23 -5.80 10.30
CA HIS A 20 -3.13 -4.57 11.09
C HIS A 20 -3.01 -3.31 10.22
N ALA A 21 -3.68 -3.29 9.06
CA ALA A 21 -3.44 -2.30 8.01
C ALA A 21 -3.50 -0.84 8.48
N THR A 22 -4.45 -0.48 9.34
CA THR A 22 -4.58 0.89 9.88
C THR A 22 -3.36 1.28 10.71
N VAL A 23 -2.90 0.39 11.60
CA VAL A 23 -1.75 0.66 12.46
C VAL A 23 -0.48 0.72 11.62
N THR A 24 -0.29 -0.23 10.72
CA THR A 24 0.88 -0.24 9.82
C THR A 24 0.92 1.00 8.94
N GLY A 25 -0.21 1.42 8.37
CA GLY A 25 -0.29 2.64 7.57
C GLY A 25 0.06 3.89 8.36
N LEU A 26 -0.43 4.03 9.60
CA LEU A 26 -0.06 5.14 10.47
C LEU A 26 1.42 5.15 10.81
N VAL A 27 2.01 3.99 11.14
CA VAL A 27 3.44 3.87 11.44
C VAL A 27 4.28 4.30 10.23
N ILE A 28 3.91 3.87 9.02
CA ILE A 28 4.58 4.29 7.78
C ILE A 28 4.44 5.80 7.60
N ALA A 29 3.24 6.36 7.67
CA ALA A 29 2.99 7.79 7.45
C ALA A 29 3.77 8.69 8.43
N PHE A 30 3.73 8.37 9.74
CA PHE A 30 4.50 9.11 10.73
C PHE A 30 6.00 8.90 10.55
N GLY A 31 6.43 7.70 10.14
CA GLY A 31 7.82 7.40 9.80
C GLY A 31 8.33 8.24 8.64
N GLU A 32 7.56 8.36 7.55
CA GLU A 32 7.90 9.19 6.39
C GLU A 32 8.03 10.66 6.76
N ILE A 33 7.07 11.19 7.54
CA ILE A 33 7.13 12.57 8.03
C ILE A 33 8.36 12.78 8.92
N ALA A 34 8.67 11.85 9.83
CA ALA A 34 9.82 11.95 10.70
C ALA A 34 11.15 11.91 9.92
N VAL A 35 11.25 11.03 8.91
CA VAL A 35 12.42 10.96 8.01
C VAL A 35 12.56 12.24 7.20
N GLY A 36 11.47 12.74 6.61
CA GLY A 36 11.46 13.99 5.84
C GLY A 36 11.87 15.20 6.68
N LEU A 37 11.27 15.38 7.85
CA LEU A 37 11.63 16.48 8.75
C LEU A 37 13.04 16.34 9.31
N GLY A 38 13.47 15.13 9.69
CA GLY A 38 14.83 14.87 10.19
C GLY A 38 15.90 15.21 9.15
N THR A 39 15.64 14.90 7.88
CA THR A 39 16.56 15.19 6.77
C THR A 39 16.55 16.68 6.41
N LEU A 40 15.37 17.30 6.25
CA LEU A 40 15.23 18.73 5.93
C LEU A 40 15.80 19.66 7.01
N LEU A 41 15.59 19.34 8.28
CA LEU A 41 16.08 20.15 9.42
C LEU A 41 17.53 19.81 9.81
N GLY A 42 18.15 18.83 9.13
CA GLY A 42 19.47 18.31 9.49
C GLY A 42 19.53 17.76 10.92
N LEU A 43 18.42 17.23 11.45
CA LEU A 43 18.32 16.64 12.77
C LEU A 43 18.68 15.14 12.67
N PHE A 44 19.86 14.77 13.19
CA PHE A 44 20.40 13.41 13.05
C PHE A 44 20.35 12.87 11.61
N ALA A 45 20.78 13.68 10.64
CA ALA A 45 20.63 13.42 9.20
C ALA A 45 20.98 11.99 8.76
N ARG A 46 22.04 11.39 9.30
CA ARG A 46 22.41 9.99 8.99
C ARG A 46 21.35 8.98 9.46
N THR A 47 20.82 9.16 10.66
CA THR A 47 19.78 8.26 11.19
C THR A 47 18.48 8.39 10.40
N ALA A 48 18.12 9.63 10.03
CA ALA A 48 16.95 9.88 9.20
C ALA A 48 17.13 9.30 7.79
N ALA A 49 18.33 9.40 7.20
CA ALA A 49 18.66 8.79 5.92
C ALA A 49 18.59 7.25 5.95
N VAL A 50 19.06 6.61 7.02
CA VAL A 50 18.88 5.16 7.22
C VAL A 50 17.40 4.80 7.31
N GLY A 51 16.59 5.60 8.01
CA GLY A 51 15.14 5.46 8.02
C GLY A 51 14.53 5.53 6.62
N GLY A 52 15.00 6.47 5.79
CA GLY A 52 14.61 6.59 4.39
C GLY A 52 14.96 5.36 3.54
N ILE A 53 16.17 4.80 3.71
CA ILE A 53 16.55 3.52 3.07
C ILE A 53 15.60 2.40 3.50
N LEU A 54 15.33 2.25 4.80
CA LEU A 54 14.51 1.16 5.31
C LEU A 54 13.05 1.26 4.83
N LEU A 55 12.49 2.47 4.77
CA LEU A 55 11.16 2.71 4.20
C LEU A 55 11.13 2.40 2.68
N ALA A 56 12.12 2.87 1.92
CA ALA A 56 12.19 2.58 0.49
C ALA A 56 12.38 1.08 0.22
N LEU A 57 13.20 0.38 1.01
CA LEU A 57 13.36 -1.07 0.90
C LEU A 57 12.09 -1.83 1.30
N SER A 58 11.34 -1.35 2.30
CA SER A 58 10.07 -1.99 2.66
C SER A 58 9.05 -1.87 1.52
N PHE A 59 8.91 -0.70 0.88
CA PHE A 59 8.08 -0.55 -0.31
C PHE A 59 8.58 -1.37 -1.49
N PHE A 60 9.89 -1.40 -1.72
CA PHE A 60 10.47 -2.25 -2.75
C PHE A 60 10.09 -3.71 -2.56
N LEU A 61 10.24 -4.24 -1.35
CA LEU A 61 9.97 -5.64 -1.05
C LEU A 61 8.47 -5.97 -1.02
N THR A 62 7.58 -5.00 -0.79
CA THR A 62 6.14 -5.23 -0.68
C THR A 62 5.35 -4.88 -1.94
N VAL A 63 5.67 -3.76 -2.58
CA VAL A 63 4.92 -3.20 -3.72
C VAL A 63 5.63 -3.52 -5.03
N SER A 64 6.92 -3.18 -5.13
CA SER A 64 7.65 -3.25 -6.40
C SER A 64 8.38 -4.57 -6.66
N TRP A 65 8.35 -5.52 -5.71
CA TRP A 65 9.14 -6.77 -5.76
C TRP A 65 8.88 -7.61 -7.02
N THR A 66 7.64 -7.62 -7.49
CA THR A 66 7.23 -8.41 -8.66
C THR A 66 7.55 -7.71 -9.99
N THR A 67 8.05 -6.47 -9.96
CA THR A 67 8.41 -5.71 -11.17
C THR A 67 9.63 -6.35 -11.84
N ARG A 68 9.49 -6.68 -13.13
CA ARG A 68 10.54 -7.31 -13.93
C ARG A 68 10.79 -6.49 -15.20
N PRO A 69 12.05 -6.12 -15.51
CA PRO A 69 13.24 -6.23 -14.66
C PRO A 69 13.19 -5.33 -13.41
N TYR A 70 13.92 -5.73 -12.36
CA TYR A 70 13.80 -5.16 -11.00
C TYR A 70 14.12 -3.66 -10.91
N TYR A 71 14.91 -3.13 -11.84
CA TYR A 71 15.31 -1.72 -11.88
C TYR A 71 14.21 -0.77 -12.40
N PHE A 72 13.07 -1.28 -12.88
CA PHE A 72 11.92 -0.44 -13.20
C PHE A 72 11.06 -0.07 -11.98
N GLY A 73 11.27 -0.72 -10.83
CA GLY A 73 10.60 -0.32 -9.59
C GLY A 73 11.18 1.00 -9.07
N ALA A 74 10.34 2.02 -8.82
CA ALA A 74 10.82 3.31 -8.33
C ALA A 74 11.51 3.22 -6.95
N ASP A 75 11.06 2.29 -6.11
CA ASP A 75 11.51 2.15 -4.73
C ASP A 75 13.00 1.83 -4.59
N ILE A 76 13.58 1.03 -5.49
CA ILE A 76 15.01 0.70 -5.45
C ILE A 76 15.88 1.92 -5.79
N VAL A 77 15.37 2.78 -6.68
CA VAL A 77 16.02 4.05 -7.03
C VAL A 77 15.97 4.99 -5.84
N PHE A 78 14.83 5.08 -5.13
CA PHE A 78 14.73 5.86 -3.91
C PHE A 78 15.64 5.34 -2.80
N ALA A 79 15.74 4.02 -2.62
CA ALA A 79 16.68 3.42 -1.66
C ALA A 79 18.13 3.80 -1.98
N ALA A 80 18.52 3.75 -3.26
CA ALA A 80 19.85 4.17 -3.70
C ALA A 80 20.07 5.69 -3.50
N ALA A 81 19.05 6.53 -3.75
CA ALA A 81 19.12 7.98 -3.60
C ALA A 81 19.40 8.43 -2.15
N TRP A 82 19.07 7.60 -1.15
CA TRP A 82 19.40 7.87 0.25
C TRP A 82 20.87 7.55 0.62
N THR A 83 21.58 6.74 -0.17
CA THR A 83 22.95 6.28 0.15
C THR A 83 23.98 7.41 0.29
N PRO A 84 23.97 8.48 -0.54
CA PRO A 84 24.90 9.60 -0.36
C PRO A 84 24.69 10.29 0.99
N LEU A 85 23.45 10.44 1.45
CA LEU A 85 23.15 11.09 2.73
C LEU A 85 23.54 10.20 3.92
N VAL A 86 23.47 8.87 3.77
CA VAL A 86 24.00 7.93 4.78
C VAL A 86 25.53 8.05 4.90
N ILE A 87 26.22 8.10 3.76
CA ILE A 87 27.70 8.12 3.72
C ILE A 87 28.23 9.50 4.12
N ALA A 88 27.83 10.55 3.40
CA ALA A 88 28.34 11.90 3.58
C ALA A 88 27.72 12.60 4.80
N GLY A 89 26.45 12.32 5.11
CA GLY A 89 25.68 13.08 6.10
C GLY A 89 25.37 14.50 5.62
N ASP A 90 25.03 15.38 6.54
CA ASP A 90 24.66 16.79 6.32
C ASP A 90 25.85 17.74 6.06
N ALA A 91 27.09 17.21 6.04
CA ALA A 91 28.33 17.98 5.92
C ALA A 91 28.50 19.14 6.95
N GLY A 92 27.65 19.24 7.97
CA GLY A 92 27.65 20.31 8.96
C GLY A 92 27.14 21.67 8.45
N LEU A 93 26.65 21.74 7.22
CA LEU A 93 26.09 22.96 6.63
C LEU A 93 24.58 22.95 6.88
N PHE A 94 24.06 23.96 7.60
CA PHE A 94 22.64 24.11 7.95
C PHE A 94 22.04 23.08 8.91
N SER A 95 22.84 22.21 9.56
CA SER A 95 22.27 21.23 10.50
C SER A 95 22.02 21.82 11.88
N THR A 96 20.75 21.76 12.29
CA THR A 96 20.32 22.03 13.67
C THR A 96 21.11 21.17 14.67
N THR A 97 21.52 19.97 14.27
CA THR A 97 22.39 19.10 15.07
C THR A 97 23.77 19.71 15.32
N ALA A 98 24.41 20.33 14.33
CA ALA A 98 25.69 21.03 14.52
C ALA A 98 25.53 22.24 15.43
N HIS A 99 24.47 23.04 15.24
CA HIS A 99 24.15 24.17 16.12
C HIS A 99 23.88 23.73 17.56
N LEU A 100 23.13 22.65 17.77
CA LEU A 100 22.84 22.08 19.08
C LEU A 100 24.11 21.55 19.75
N ARG A 101 24.95 20.82 19.02
CA ARG A 101 26.25 20.35 19.52
C ARG A 101 27.17 21.51 19.88
N ALA A 102 27.22 22.56 19.07
CA ALA A 102 28.00 23.76 19.36
C ALA A 102 27.45 24.51 20.59
N ALA A 103 26.13 24.65 20.72
CA ALA A 103 25.50 25.26 21.88
C ALA A 103 25.74 24.46 23.17
N ILE A 104 25.67 23.13 23.10
CA ILE A 104 25.99 22.23 24.23
C ILE A 104 27.47 22.33 24.61
N ARG A 105 28.38 22.41 23.63
CA ARG A 105 29.82 22.61 23.87
C ARG A 105 30.10 23.96 24.54
N ARG A 106 29.48 25.05 24.07
CA ARG A 106 29.61 26.39 24.69
C ARG A 106 29.06 26.44 26.12
N ARG A 107 28.03 25.65 26.43
CA ARG A 107 27.45 25.53 27.78
C ARG A 107 28.21 24.56 28.70
N ARG A 108 29.20 23.82 28.19
CA ARG A 108 29.97 22.85 29.00
C ARG A 108 31.00 23.61 29.84
N ARG A 109 30.63 23.96 31.07
CA ARG A 109 31.59 24.47 32.06
C ARG A 109 32.62 23.39 32.43
N PRO A 110 33.88 23.73 32.73
CA PRO A 110 34.94 22.77 33.05
C PRO A 110 34.66 21.92 34.30
N ASN A 111 33.80 22.40 35.20
CA ASN A 111 33.29 21.66 36.36
C ASN A 111 31.78 21.89 36.50
N PRO A 112 30.92 20.90 36.16
CA PRO A 112 29.50 20.99 36.46
C PRO A 112 29.28 20.80 37.98
N GLY A 113 28.54 21.71 38.61
CA GLY A 113 28.12 21.53 40.00
C GLY A 113 27.16 20.34 40.16
N PRO A 114 26.98 19.79 41.37
CA PRO A 114 26.07 18.66 41.62
C PRO A 114 24.64 18.90 41.09
N ASP A 115 24.20 20.16 41.10
CA ASP A 115 22.87 20.57 40.66
C ASP A 115 22.71 20.60 39.14
N ASP A 116 23.79 20.82 38.38
CA ASP A 116 23.79 20.77 36.92
C ASP A 116 23.62 19.33 36.41
N VAL A 117 24.17 18.35 37.13
CA VAL A 117 24.02 16.93 36.82
C VAL A 117 22.57 16.49 37.06
N LYS A 118 21.98 16.86 38.21
CA LYS A 118 20.57 16.59 38.52
C LYS A 118 19.64 17.23 37.49
N ARG A 119 19.87 18.48 37.12
CA ARG A 119 19.07 19.20 36.11
C ARG A 119 19.20 18.59 34.72
N ARG A 120 20.39 18.13 34.32
CA ARG A 120 20.58 17.40 33.06
C ARG A 120 19.87 16.05 33.06
N ILE A 121 19.98 15.27 34.12
CA ILE A 121 19.29 13.97 34.23
C ILE A 121 17.78 14.17 34.16
N LEU A 122 17.23 15.21 34.79
CA LEU A 122 15.81 15.55 34.71
C LEU A 122 15.37 16.00 33.30
N LEU A 123 16.18 16.81 32.61
CA LEU A 123 15.86 17.27 31.25
C LEU A 123 15.98 16.17 30.20
N TRP A 124 17.03 15.35 30.25
CA TRP A 124 17.20 14.20 29.36
C TRP A 124 16.23 13.06 29.69
N GLY A 125 15.95 12.83 30.97
CA GLY A 125 14.91 11.91 31.43
C GLY A 125 13.52 12.34 30.97
N GLY A 126 13.22 13.64 31.00
CA GLY A 126 11.99 14.24 30.48
C GLY A 126 11.84 14.11 28.96
N LEU A 127 12.93 14.24 28.20
CA LEU A 127 12.90 14.06 26.74
C LEU A 127 12.66 12.59 26.34
N ILE A 128 13.21 11.64 27.10
CA ILE A 128 12.99 10.19 26.91
C ILE A 128 11.58 9.76 27.34
N THR A 129 10.99 10.42 28.34
CA THR A 129 9.58 10.20 28.72
C THR A 129 8.60 10.84 27.72
N ALA A 130 8.96 11.96 27.10
CA ALA A 130 8.13 12.58 26.07
C ALA A 130 8.06 11.75 24.77
N THR A 131 9.16 11.11 24.36
CA THR A 131 9.17 10.22 23.17
C THR A 131 8.42 8.91 23.41
N THR A 132 8.45 8.36 24.63
CA THR A 132 7.64 7.17 24.99
C THR A 132 6.15 7.50 25.16
N ALA A 133 5.79 8.70 25.64
CA ALA A 133 4.40 9.16 25.68
C ALA A 133 3.79 9.42 24.29
N ALA A 134 4.60 9.86 23.31
CA ALA A 134 4.16 10.01 21.92
C ALA A 134 3.83 8.66 21.26
N ILE A 135 4.59 7.59 21.58
CA ILE A 135 4.31 6.22 21.11
C ILE A 135 3.10 5.63 21.86
N GLY A 136 2.97 5.86 23.16
CA GLY A 136 1.83 5.40 23.97
C GLY A 136 0.50 6.10 23.64
N GLY A 137 0.54 7.38 23.28
CA GLY A 137 -0.65 8.15 22.89
C GLY A 137 -1.30 7.66 21.60
N VAL A 138 -0.50 7.14 20.66
CA VAL A 138 -0.99 6.53 19.40
C VAL A 138 -1.70 5.19 19.68
N VAL A 139 -1.27 4.44 20.69
CA VAL A 139 -1.94 3.19 21.14
C VAL A 139 -3.26 3.47 21.89
N ALA A 140 -3.36 4.61 22.60
CA ALA A 140 -4.57 5.00 23.30
C ALA A 140 -5.65 5.58 22.37
N LEU A 141 -5.26 6.27 21.28
CA LEU A 141 -6.18 6.87 20.33
C LEU A 141 -6.85 5.83 19.41
N THR A 142 -6.17 4.72 19.11
CA THR A 142 -6.74 3.60 18.31
C THR A 142 -7.79 2.78 19.05
N ARG A 143 -7.84 2.83 20.39
CA ARG A 143 -8.87 2.13 21.19
C ARG A 143 -10.24 2.82 21.16
N ARG A 144 -10.31 4.09 20.71
CA ARG A 144 -11.55 4.89 20.72
C ARG A 144 -12.30 4.89 19.38
N THR A 145 -11.69 4.39 18.30
CA THR A 145 -12.30 4.38 16.96
C THR A 145 -12.75 3.00 16.49
N THR A 146 -12.61 1.95 17.30
CA THR A 146 -13.16 0.63 17.00
C THR A 146 -14.57 0.49 17.58
N THR A 147 -15.50 1.34 17.15
CA THR A 147 -16.93 1.00 17.19
C THR A 147 -17.19 0.03 16.05
N ASP A 148 -17.17 -1.25 16.41
CA ASP A 148 -18.04 -2.31 15.92
C ASP A 148 -18.34 -2.36 14.41
N SER A 149 -17.29 -2.58 13.61
CA SER A 149 -17.50 -3.27 12.32
C SER A 149 -17.51 -4.76 12.59
N LYS A 150 -18.72 -5.31 12.76
CA LYS A 150 -19.01 -6.75 12.80
C LYS A 150 -18.15 -7.46 11.72
N PRO A 151 -17.26 -8.39 12.10
CA PRO A 151 -16.45 -9.10 11.12
C PRO A 151 -17.36 -9.94 10.22
N SER A 152 -17.41 -9.61 8.93
CA SER A 152 -17.95 -10.52 7.91
C SER A 152 -17.04 -11.74 7.88
N ARG A 153 -17.55 -12.85 8.41
CA ARG A 153 -16.94 -14.18 8.42
C ARG A 153 -16.34 -14.49 7.03
N PRO A 154 -15.08 -14.96 6.95
CA PRO A 154 -14.55 -15.52 5.72
C PRO A 154 -15.42 -16.73 5.36
N THR A 155 -16.06 -16.68 4.19
CA THR A 155 -16.72 -17.87 3.62
C THR A 155 -15.64 -18.91 3.32
N ASP A 156 -15.92 -20.13 3.76
CA ASP A 156 -15.13 -21.35 3.60
C ASP A 156 -14.54 -21.49 2.18
N PRO A 157 -13.26 -21.89 2.01
CA PRO A 157 -12.74 -22.29 0.72
C PRO A 157 -13.23 -23.71 0.43
N GLY A 158 -14.41 -23.84 -0.16
CA GLY A 158 -14.89 -25.15 -0.60
C GLY A 158 -16.37 -25.22 -0.88
N THR A 159 -16.76 -24.92 -2.12
CA THR A 159 -17.74 -25.70 -2.88
C THR A 159 -17.77 -25.17 -4.31
N ASN A 160 -17.48 -26.03 -5.28
CA ASN A 160 -17.65 -25.77 -6.72
C ASN A 160 -19.14 -25.75 -7.10
N SER A 161 -19.94 -24.95 -6.38
CA SER A 161 -21.35 -24.74 -6.70
C SER A 161 -21.48 -23.49 -7.55
N PRO A 162 -22.18 -23.56 -8.69
CA PRO A 162 -22.39 -22.40 -9.57
C PRO A 162 -23.01 -21.26 -8.75
N THR A 163 -22.28 -20.15 -8.64
CA THR A 163 -22.71 -18.99 -7.87
C THR A 163 -23.61 -18.14 -8.76
N VAL A 164 -24.82 -17.83 -8.30
CA VAL A 164 -25.75 -16.95 -9.02
C VAL A 164 -25.19 -15.53 -9.04
N ILE A 165 -24.98 -14.98 -10.23
CA ILE A 165 -24.47 -13.63 -10.47
C ILE A 165 -25.61 -12.63 -10.49
N ALA A 166 -26.61 -12.86 -11.36
CA ALA A 166 -27.76 -11.98 -11.55
C ALA A 166 -28.88 -12.67 -12.35
N ALA A 167 -30.11 -12.19 -12.21
CA ALA A 167 -31.20 -12.56 -13.11
C ALA A 167 -30.99 -12.00 -14.52
N VAL A 168 -31.33 -12.77 -15.55
CA VAL A 168 -31.26 -12.34 -16.95
C VAL A 168 -32.06 -11.05 -17.17
N SER A 169 -33.21 -10.91 -16.51
CA SER A 169 -34.05 -9.70 -16.59
C SER A 169 -33.44 -8.48 -15.90
N ALA A 170 -32.53 -8.67 -14.93
CA ALA A 170 -31.90 -7.58 -14.19
C ALA A 170 -30.74 -6.93 -14.94
N VAL A 171 -30.19 -7.60 -15.97
CA VAL A 171 -29.10 -7.07 -16.80
C VAL A 171 -29.66 -6.68 -18.16
N ALA A 172 -29.82 -5.38 -18.42
CA ALA A 172 -30.32 -4.89 -19.71
C ALA A 172 -29.32 -5.18 -20.85
N VAL A 173 -29.82 -5.36 -22.08
CA VAL A 173 -28.96 -5.48 -23.27
C VAL A 173 -28.15 -4.19 -23.45
N GLY A 174 -26.86 -4.32 -23.70
CA GLY A 174 -25.89 -3.22 -23.79
C GLY A 174 -25.40 -2.71 -22.43
N SER A 175 -25.84 -3.29 -21.31
CA SER A 175 -25.39 -2.91 -19.97
C SER A 175 -24.35 -3.88 -19.39
N SER A 176 -23.70 -3.44 -18.32
CA SER A 176 -22.78 -4.25 -17.53
C SER A 176 -23.07 -4.13 -16.04
N THR A 177 -22.87 -5.20 -15.28
CA THR A 177 -22.95 -5.20 -13.81
C THR A 177 -21.68 -5.78 -13.19
N SER A 178 -21.30 -5.30 -12.00
CA SER A 178 -20.15 -5.81 -11.26
C SER A 178 -20.54 -6.96 -10.35
N PHE A 179 -19.65 -7.95 -10.19
CA PHE A 179 -19.82 -9.06 -9.25
C PHE A 179 -18.46 -9.57 -8.75
N THR A 180 -18.47 -10.54 -7.85
CA THR A 180 -17.27 -11.24 -7.37
C THR A 180 -17.19 -12.61 -8.04
N ALA A 181 -16.10 -12.87 -8.76
CA ALA A 181 -15.86 -14.16 -9.40
C ALA A 181 -15.57 -15.25 -8.35
N PRO A 182 -15.68 -16.55 -8.70
CA PRO A 182 -15.47 -17.67 -7.75
C PRO A 182 -14.08 -17.67 -7.09
N ASN A 183 -13.09 -17.10 -7.76
CA ASN A 183 -11.73 -16.94 -7.24
C ASN A 183 -11.56 -15.71 -6.31
N GLY A 184 -12.65 -15.04 -5.95
CA GLY A 184 -12.67 -13.84 -5.10
C GLY A 184 -12.29 -12.53 -5.82
N SER A 185 -12.00 -12.56 -7.12
CA SER A 185 -11.62 -11.36 -7.87
C SER A 185 -12.85 -10.52 -8.26
N PRO A 186 -12.77 -9.18 -8.27
CA PRO A 186 -13.81 -8.35 -8.86
C PRO A 186 -13.94 -8.65 -10.35
N ALA A 187 -15.15 -8.66 -10.87
CA ALA A 187 -15.47 -8.98 -12.25
C ALA A 187 -16.65 -8.16 -12.77
N TYR A 188 -16.75 -8.05 -14.09
CA TYR A 188 -17.90 -7.46 -14.77
C TYR A 188 -18.61 -8.53 -15.61
N LEU A 189 -19.94 -8.53 -15.55
CA LEU A 189 -20.82 -9.26 -16.44
C LEU A 189 -21.41 -8.26 -17.45
N LEU A 190 -21.22 -8.50 -18.74
CA LEU A 190 -21.82 -7.74 -19.84
C LEU A 190 -22.90 -8.56 -20.51
N ARG A 191 -23.92 -7.88 -21.04
CA ARG A 191 -24.93 -8.45 -21.93
C ARG A 191 -24.92 -7.76 -23.30
N PRO A 192 -24.05 -8.17 -24.25
CA PRO A 192 -23.96 -7.51 -25.55
C PRO A 192 -25.22 -7.64 -26.42
N SER A 193 -25.96 -8.74 -26.28
CA SER A 193 -27.20 -9.02 -27.03
C SER A 193 -28.21 -9.76 -26.14
N THR A 194 -29.41 -10.03 -26.63
CA THR A 194 -30.50 -10.65 -25.85
C THR A 194 -30.06 -11.93 -25.14
N ASP A 195 -29.32 -12.80 -25.82
CA ASP A 195 -28.99 -14.13 -25.32
C ASP A 195 -27.49 -14.36 -25.12
N THR A 196 -26.70 -13.30 -25.20
CA THR A 196 -25.25 -13.37 -24.99
C THR A 196 -24.85 -12.70 -23.70
N PHE A 197 -24.15 -13.46 -22.85
CA PHE A 197 -23.54 -12.98 -21.64
C PHE A 197 -22.04 -13.25 -21.70
N MET A 198 -21.25 -12.27 -21.29
CA MET A 198 -19.80 -12.38 -21.19
C MET A 198 -19.37 -11.83 -19.85
N ALA A 199 -18.44 -12.51 -19.18
CA ALA A 199 -17.89 -12.02 -17.94
C ALA A 199 -16.37 -11.99 -17.97
N PHE A 200 -15.78 -10.97 -17.36
CA PHE A 200 -14.34 -10.77 -17.31
C PHE A 200 -13.91 -10.33 -15.92
N VAL A 201 -12.76 -10.80 -15.47
CA VAL A 201 -12.10 -10.28 -14.27
C VAL A 201 -11.79 -8.80 -14.50
N ALA A 202 -12.12 -7.96 -13.53
CA ALA A 202 -11.97 -6.51 -13.57
C ALA A 202 -10.51 -6.06 -13.34
N THR A 203 -9.55 -6.81 -13.87
CA THR A 203 -8.10 -6.62 -13.68
C THR A 203 -7.44 -6.49 -15.04
N CYS A 204 -6.76 -5.37 -15.27
CA CYS A 204 -6.01 -5.11 -16.50
C CYS A 204 -4.85 -6.10 -16.64
N THR A 205 -4.72 -6.71 -17.81
CA THR A 205 -3.67 -7.68 -18.14
C THR A 205 -2.27 -7.09 -18.34
N HIS A 206 -2.14 -5.76 -18.28
CA HIS A 206 -0.84 -5.09 -18.29
C HIS A 206 -0.11 -5.21 -16.95
N GLN A 207 -0.64 -4.57 -15.90
CA GLN A 207 0.00 -4.47 -14.57
C GLN A 207 -0.98 -4.71 -13.41
N GLY A 208 -2.18 -5.22 -13.68
CA GLY A 208 -3.12 -5.61 -12.62
C GLY A 208 -3.99 -4.48 -12.06
N CYS A 209 -4.01 -3.29 -12.67
CA CYS A 209 -4.92 -2.22 -12.26
C CYS A 209 -6.40 -2.59 -12.46
N PRO A 210 -7.32 -2.08 -11.63
CA PRO A 210 -8.76 -2.20 -11.88
C PRO A 210 -9.14 -1.53 -13.21
N ILE A 211 -9.96 -2.20 -14.00
CA ILE A 211 -10.56 -1.62 -15.22
C ILE A 211 -11.95 -1.05 -14.92
N THR A 212 -12.38 -0.11 -15.75
CA THR A 212 -13.72 0.50 -15.70
C THR A 212 -14.47 0.26 -17.02
N PRO A 213 -15.80 0.06 -17.00
CA PRO A 213 -16.60 0.00 -18.21
C PRO A 213 -16.46 1.29 -19.04
N ALA A 214 -16.32 1.15 -20.35
CA ALA A 214 -16.18 2.26 -21.29
C ALA A 214 -16.87 1.91 -22.61
N GLY A 215 -18.03 2.53 -22.88
CA GLY A 215 -18.86 2.16 -24.02
C GLY A 215 -19.29 0.69 -23.95
N SER A 216 -19.03 -0.07 -25.02
CA SER A 216 -19.29 -1.51 -25.07
C SER A 216 -18.15 -2.38 -24.49
N GLY A 217 -17.05 -1.77 -24.03
CA GLY A 217 -15.86 -2.48 -23.56
C GLY A 217 -15.32 -1.90 -22.25
N PHE A 218 -14.00 -1.83 -22.12
CA PHE A 218 -13.32 -1.42 -20.89
C PHE A 218 -12.12 -0.53 -21.14
N SER A 219 -11.80 0.32 -20.16
CA SER A 219 -10.58 1.12 -20.13
C SER A 219 -9.84 0.96 -18.81
N CYS A 220 -8.51 1.05 -18.87
CA CYS A 220 -7.63 1.02 -17.71
C CYS A 220 -7.11 2.44 -17.44
N PRO A 221 -7.45 3.06 -16.29
CA PRO A 221 -7.07 4.44 -15.97
C PRO A 221 -5.58 4.62 -15.67
N CYS A 222 -4.83 3.54 -15.39
CA CYS A 222 -3.42 3.64 -15.03
C CYS A 222 -2.54 4.10 -16.20
N HIS A 223 -2.71 3.47 -17.37
CA HIS A 223 -1.84 3.69 -18.53
C HIS A 223 -2.62 3.72 -19.86
N GLY A 224 -3.95 3.75 -19.82
CA GLY A 224 -4.79 3.93 -21.01
C GLY A 224 -5.07 2.66 -21.83
N SER A 225 -4.77 1.46 -21.33
CA SER A 225 -5.12 0.23 -22.06
C SER A 225 -6.63 0.13 -22.26
N THR A 226 -7.05 -0.22 -23.46
CA THR A 226 -8.46 -0.35 -23.83
C THR A 226 -8.75 -1.75 -24.32
N PHE A 227 -9.98 -2.20 -24.03
CA PHE A 227 -10.48 -3.52 -24.39
C PHE A 227 -11.88 -3.40 -24.97
N ASP A 228 -12.21 -4.22 -25.96
CA ASP A 228 -13.57 -4.28 -26.50
C ASP A 228 -14.51 -5.12 -25.63
N GLY A 229 -15.79 -5.22 -26.02
CA GLY A 229 -16.82 -5.99 -25.31
C GLY A 229 -16.60 -7.50 -25.31
N THR A 230 -15.66 -8.00 -26.10
CA THR A 230 -15.22 -9.41 -26.09
C THR A 230 -13.97 -9.64 -25.22
N GLY A 231 -13.46 -8.56 -24.61
CA GLY A 231 -12.28 -8.54 -23.77
C GLY A 231 -10.97 -8.49 -24.54
N GLN A 232 -11.00 -8.28 -25.86
CA GLN A 232 -9.79 -8.17 -26.68
C GLN A 232 -9.15 -6.80 -26.52
N VAL A 233 -7.82 -6.76 -26.58
CA VAL A 233 -7.07 -5.50 -26.51
C VAL A 233 -7.30 -4.70 -27.79
N THR A 234 -7.71 -3.45 -27.63
CA THR A 234 -7.86 -2.50 -28.74
C THR A 234 -6.87 -1.34 -28.66
N GLY A 235 -6.25 -1.12 -27.49
CA GLY A 235 -5.20 -0.12 -27.30
C GLY A 235 -4.27 -0.48 -26.15
N GLY A 236 -2.96 -0.27 -26.37
CA GLY A 236 -1.89 -0.63 -25.44
C GLY A 236 -1.81 0.28 -24.20
N PRO A 237 -0.93 -0.02 -23.22
CA PRO A 237 0.18 -0.98 -23.27
C PRO A 237 -0.12 -2.46 -23.05
N ALA A 238 -1.35 -2.86 -22.65
CA ALA A 238 -1.71 -4.27 -22.55
C ALA A 238 -1.49 -4.99 -23.91
N THR A 239 -1.04 -6.24 -23.87
CA THR A 239 -0.85 -7.08 -25.07
C THR A 239 -1.65 -8.38 -25.04
N LYS A 240 -2.40 -8.61 -23.96
CA LYS A 240 -3.19 -9.82 -23.73
C LYS A 240 -4.66 -9.47 -23.46
N PRO A 241 -5.62 -10.27 -23.92
CA PRO A 241 -7.04 -10.05 -23.63
C PRO A 241 -7.35 -10.23 -22.13
N LEU A 242 -8.47 -9.65 -21.69
CA LEU A 242 -8.98 -9.82 -20.33
C LEU A 242 -9.27 -11.29 -20.01
N THR A 243 -9.04 -11.66 -18.74
CA THR A 243 -9.34 -13.00 -18.26
C THR A 243 -10.86 -13.20 -18.20
N LYS A 244 -11.36 -14.15 -18.99
CA LYS A 244 -12.77 -14.54 -19.02
C LYS A 244 -13.16 -15.28 -17.74
N VAL A 245 -14.35 -14.99 -17.24
CA VAL A 245 -15.04 -15.77 -16.20
C VAL A 245 -16.10 -16.61 -16.91
N PRO A 246 -16.02 -17.95 -16.87
CA PRO A 246 -17.05 -18.81 -17.45
C PRO A 246 -18.41 -18.55 -16.79
N VAL A 247 -19.45 -18.36 -17.59
CA VAL A 247 -20.82 -18.15 -17.13
C VAL A 247 -21.81 -18.97 -17.93
N HIS A 248 -22.88 -19.39 -17.28
CA HIS A 248 -24.01 -20.12 -17.88
C HIS A 248 -25.32 -19.42 -17.53
N VAL A 249 -26.32 -19.59 -18.40
CA VAL A 249 -27.69 -19.17 -18.12
C VAL A 249 -28.50 -20.42 -17.78
N VAL A 250 -28.99 -20.51 -16.56
CA VAL A 250 -29.79 -21.64 -16.06
C VAL A 250 -31.02 -21.06 -15.35
N ASP A 251 -32.21 -21.54 -15.70
CA ASP A 251 -33.49 -21.11 -15.10
C ASP A 251 -33.71 -19.58 -15.04
N GLY A 252 -33.26 -18.86 -16.08
CA GLY A 252 -33.37 -17.40 -16.15
C GLY A 252 -32.37 -16.63 -15.28
N GLN A 253 -31.39 -17.32 -14.70
CA GLN A 253 -30.30 -16.77 -13.92
C GLN A 253 -28.97 -16.92 -14.65
N VAL A 254 -28.10 -15.93 -14.53
CA VAL A 254 -26.70 -16.05 -14.94
C VAL A 254 -25.90 -16.57 -13.75
N THR A 255 -25.22 -17.70 -13.92
CA THR A 255 -24.38 -18.32 -12.89
C THR A 255 -22.94 -18.45 -13.37
N THR A 256 -21.98 -18.49 -12.45
CA THR A 256 -20.62 -18.92 -12.78
C THR A 256 -20.62 -20.40 -13.13
N ALA A 257 -19.74 -20.83 -14.05
CA ALA A 257 -19.54 -22.26 -14.30
C ALA A 257 -18.85 -22.98 -13.15
#